data_AF-A0A2M7QXQ0-F1
#
_entry.id   AF-A0A2M7QXQ0-F1
#
_cell.length_a   1.000
_cell.length_b   1.000
_cell.length_c   1.000
_cell.angle_alpha   90.00
_cell.angle_beta   90.00
_cell.angle_gamma   90.00
#
_symmetry.space_group_name_H-M   'P 1'
#
loop_
_entity.id
_entity.type
_entity.pdbx_description
1 polymer ?
#
loop_
_entity_poly.entity_id
_entity_poly.type
_entity_poly.pdbx_seq_one_letter_code
_entity_poly.pdbx_strand_id
1 'polypeptide(L)'
;MNKLRALTISGLRSAGFTMIELLIVISILGILAVAVLSAINPVEQINRGRDTGTRSDAEQLLSAIDRFNAFQGYFPWQEDANSTNLGIDDGSAAPLLIDATNPKDDDVVKDCYVLDKLSDGTTFSSTAGCVSSDELKSSFVDRIVNSDGARDMYIYNQGTSGNSTYVCFAPQSKAFFAEAEKRCEDAAGAGLPSDLSVAAKAFLCSGYGTGVDVYSCLP
;
A
#
# COMPACT_ATOMS: atom_id res chain seq x y z
N MET A 1 -2.81 -11.22 80.63
CA MET A 1 -3.58 -12.27 79.92
C MET A 1 -4.36 -11.60 78.80
N ASN A 2 -3.85 -11.58 77.56
CA ASN A 2 -4.59 -11.12 76.38
C ASN A 2 -4.44 -12.18 75.28
N LYS A 3 -5.51 -12.95 75.01
CA LYS A 3 -5.55 -13.87 73.87
C LYS A 3 -6.19 -13.15 72.69
N LEU A 4 -5.36 -12.77 71.71
CA LEU A 4 -5.82 -12.42 70.36
C LEU A 4 -6.46 -13.67 69.73
N ARG A 5 -7.75 -13.61 69.42
CA ARG A 5 -8.45 -14.64 68.64
C ARG A 5 -8.26 -14.33 67.17
N ALA A 6 -7.52 -15.19 66.46
CA ALA A 6 -7.46 -15.18 65.01
C ALA A 6 -8.83 -15.55 64.43
N LEU A 7 -9.38 -14.69 63.57
CA LEU A 7 -10.51 -15.04 62.70
C LEU A 7 -9.98 -15.90 61.55
N THR A 8 -10.22 -17.20 61.61
CA THR A 8 -10.08 -18.10 60.48
C THR A 8 -11.28 -17.95 59.56
N ILE A 9 -11.04 -17.57 58.30
CA ILE A 9 -12.06 -17.55 57.24
C ILE A 9 -12.43 -19.01 56.93
N SER A 10 -13.62 -19.43 57.36
CA SER A 10 -14.23 -20.72 57.07
C SER A 10 -14.53 -20.85 55.57
N GLY A 11 -14.12 -21.98 55.00
CA GLY A 11 -13.94 -22.18 53.56
C GLY A 11 -15.18 -21.94 52.69
N LEU A 12 -14.94 -21.26 51.56
CA LEU A 12 -15.84 -21.31 50.41
C LEU A 12 -15.83 -22.75 49.88
N ARG A 13 -17.00 -23.40 49.91
CA ARG A 13 -17.19 -24.71 49.27
C ARG A 13 -16.96 -24.54 47.77
N SER A 14 -15.88 -25.11 47.25
CA SER A 14 -15.68 -25.28 45.82
C SER A 14 -16.71 -26.29 45.31
N ALA A 15 -17.79 -25.81 44.71
CA ALA A 15 -18.72 -26.64 43.96
C ALA A 15 -18.05 -26.97 42.62
N GLY A 16 -17.67 -28.24 42.43
CA GLY A 16 -17.14 -28.71 41.16
C GLY A 16 -18.22 -28.78 40.09
N PHE A 17 -17.91 -28.35 38.87
CA PHE A 17 -18.77 -28.55 37.71
C PHE A 17 -19.00 -30.04 37.45
N THR A 18 -20.20 -30.40 37.03
CA THR A 18 -20.51 -31.77 36.60
C THR A 18 -19.86 -32.05 35.25
N MET A 19 -19.48 -33.32 34.98
CA MET A 19 -18.94 -33.69 33.65
C MET A 19 -19.92 -33.38 32.51
N ILE A 20 -21.22 -33.49 32.77
CA ILE A 20 -22.27 -33.23 31.77
C ILE A 20 -22.40 -31.75 31.45
N GLU A 21 -22.27 -30.85 32.44
CA GLU A 21 -22.27 -29.40 32.19
C GLU A 21 -21.11 -29.00 31.27
N LEU A 22 -19.91 -29.52 31.51
CA LEU A 22 -18.77 -29.22 30.65
C LEU A 22 -18.95 -29.79 29.23
N LEU A 23 -19.56 -30.96 29.08
CA LEU A 23 -19.82 -31.57 27.77
C LEU A 23 -20.84 -30.75 26.95
N ILE A 24 -21.92 -30.28 27.59
CA ILE A 24 -22.90 -29.42 26.92
C ILE A 24 -22.26 -28.09 26.54
N VAL A 25 -21.42 -27.49 27.38
CA VAL A 25 -20.77 -26.21 27.07
C VAL A 25 -19.83 -26.33 25.88
N ILE A 26 -18.95 -27.34 25.84
CA ILE A 26 -18.04 -27.50 24.69
C ILE A 26 -18.79 -27.81 23.39
N SER A 27 -19.93 -28.52 23.46
CA SER A 27 -20.73 -28.81 22.27
C SER A 27 -21.42 -27.54 21.73
N ILE A 28 -21.99 -26.71 22.61
CA ILE A 28 -22.56 -25.40 22.23
C ILE A 28 -21.46 -24.48 21.67
N LEU A 29 -20.30 -24.40 22.33
CA LEU A 29 -19.17 -23.60 21.85
C LEU A 29 -18.67 -24.06 20.48
N GLY A 30 -18.64 -25.37 20.23
CA GLY A 30 -18.27 -25.94 18.93
C GLY A 30 -19.23 -25.50 17.81
N ILE A 31 -20.54 -25.57 18.04
CA ILE A 31 -21.55 -25.17 17.04
C ILE A 31 -21.48 -23.66 16.77
N LEU A 32 -21.37 -22.84 17.81
CA LEU A 32 -21.28 -21.39 17.67
C LEU A 32 -20.00 -20.97 16.92
N ALA A 33 -18.87 -21.61 17.20
CA ALA A 33 -17.62 -21.31 16.52
C ALA A 33 -17.73 -21.54 15.00
N VAL A 34 -18.29 -22.68 14.57
CA VAL A 34 -18.48 -22.97 13.13
C VAL A 34 -19.45 -21.99 12.49
N ALA A 35 -20.55 -21.63 13.16
CA ALA A 35 -21.51 -20.66 12.65
C ALA A 35 -20.88 -19.27 12.42
N VAL A 36 -20.06 -18.81 13.37
CA VAL A 36 -19.36 -17.52 13.27
C VAL A 36 -18.30 -17.54 12.16
N LEU A 37 -17.49 -18.60 12.08
CA LEU A 37 -16.49 -18.73 11.01
C LEU A 37 -17.15 -18.81 9.63
N SER A 38 -18.33 -19.40 9.51
CA SER A 38 -19.08 -19.44 8.25
C SER A 38 -19.65 -18.07 7.86
N ALA A 39 -19.92 -17.19 8.82
CA ALA A 39 -20.44 -15.85 8.56
C ALA A 39 -19.34 -14.85 8.16
N ILE A 40 -18.09 -15.12 8.54
CA ILE A 40 -16.94 -14.28 8.22
C ILE A 40 -16.23 -14.85 6.98
N ASN A 41 -15.87 -14.00 6.02
CA ASN A 41 -14.94 -14.37 4.96
C ASN A 41 -13.50 -14.03 5.41
N PRO A 42 -12.73 -14.99 5.96
CA PRO A 42 -11.39 -14.70 6.50
C PRO A 42 -10.41 -14.26 5.41
N VAL A 43 -10.57 -14.78 4.19
CA VAL A 43 -9.72 -14.43 3.04
C VAL A 43 -9.91 -12.96 2.69
N GLU A 44 -11.16 -12.48 2.65
CA GLU A 44 -11.46 -11.08 2.37
C GLU A 44 -10.89 -10.14 3.45
N GLN A 45 -10.95 -10.53 4.73
CA GLN A 45 -10.37 -9.73 5.81
C GLN A 45 -8.84 -9.63 5.71
N ILE A 46 -8.16 -10.73 5.37
CA ILE A 46 -6.71 -10.73 5.16
C ILE A 46 -6.36 -9.84 3.97
N ASN A 47 -7.06 -9.96 2.85
CA ASN A 47 -6.83 -9.13 1.67
C ASN A 47 -7.09 -7.66 1.96
N ARG A 48 -8.12 -7.32 2.75
CA ARG A 48 -8.38 -5.94 3.17
C ARG A 48 -7.27 -5.38 4.06
N GLY A 49 -6.73 -6.21 4.96
CA GLY A 49 -5.57 -5.88 5.77
C GLY A 49 -4.33 -5.63 4.92
N ARG A 50 -4.11 -6.45 3.87
CA ARG A 50 -3.07 -6.23 2.87
C ARG A 50 -3.31 -4.89 2.18
N ASP A 51 -4.42 -4.67 1.50
CA ASP A 51 -4.66 -3.41 0.77
C ASP A 51 -4.51 -2.16 1.63
N THR A 52 -4.93 -2.20 2.90
CA THR A 52 -4.71 -1.11 3.86
C THR A 52 -3.22 -0.81 4.06
N GLY A 53 -2.40 -1.86 4.16
CA GLY A 53 -0.95 -1.71 4.14
C GLY A 53 -0.44 -1.13 2.82
N THR A 54 -1.03 -1.46 1.66
CA THR A 54 -0.49 -1.03 0.34
C THR A 54 -0.76 0.45 0.19
N ARG A 55 -1.96 0.87 0.59
CA ARG A 55 -2.32 2.27 0.69
C ARG A 55 -1.36 3.04 1.59
N SER A 56 -1.00 2.51 2.76
CA SER A 56 -0.03 3.17 3.65
C SER A 56 1.40 3.22 3.07
N ASP A 57 1.82 2.18 2.34
CA ASP A 57 3.11 2.19 1.63
C ASP A 57 3.09 3.22 0.48
N ALA A 58 2.00 3.30 -0.27
CA ALA A 58 1.80 4.29 -1.33
C ALA A 58 1.79 5.74 -0.80
N GLU A 59 1.14 6.00 0.34
CA GLU A 59 1.16 7.30 1.03
C GLU A 59 2.57 7.69 1.49
N GLN A 60 3.36 6.72 1.99
CA GLN A 60 4.75 6.95 2.37
C GLN A 60 5.62 7.30 1.16
N LEU A 61 5.43 6.58 0.05
CA LEU A 61 6.16 6.85 -1.19
C LEU A 61 5.83 8.22 -1.75
N LEU A 62 4.55 8.57 -1.82
CA LEU A 62 4.10 9.90 -2.24
C LEU A 62 4.68 11.00 -1.35
N SER A 63 4.62 10.83 -0.03
CA SER A 63 5.20 11.78 0.91
C SER A 63 6.71 11.96 0.72
N ALA A 64 7.45 10.89 0.40
CA ALA A 64 8.87 10.98 0.12
C ALA A 64 9.15 11.75 -1.18
N ILE A 65 8.34 11.55 -2.22
CA ILE A 65 8.43 12.31 -3.48
C ILE A 65 8.19 13.80 -3.25
N ASP A 66 7.15 14.14 -2.50
CA ASP A 66 6.81 15.54 -2.21
C ASP A 66 7.91 16.23 -1.38
N ARG A 67 8.49 15.53 -0.40
CA ARG A 67 9.63 16.05 0.37
C ARG A 67 10.87 16.23 -0.48
N PHE A 68 11.18 15.25 -1.33
CA PHE A 68 12.29 15.36 -2.28
C PHE A 68 12.12 16.62 -3.13
N ASN A 69 10.93 16.83 -3.72
CA ASN A 69 10.65 18.03 -4.49
C ASN A 69 10.77 19.30 -3.65
N ALA A 70 10.20 19.32 -2.45
CA ALA A 70 10.28 20.48 -1.56
C ALA A 70 11.72 20.88 -1.20
N PHE A 71 12.64 19.92 -1.09
CA PHE A 71 14.04 20.17 -0.78
C PHE A 71 14.88 20.48 -2.02
N GLN A 72 14.69 19.74 -3.11
CA GLN A 72 15.53 19.83 -4.31
C GLN A 72 15.04 20.87 -5.32
N GLY A 73 13.74 21.21 -5.28
CA GLY A 73 13.08 22.10 -6.24
C GLY A 73 12.68 21.43 -7.56
N TYR A 74 12.87 20.11 -7.67
CA TYR A 74 12.51 19.28 -8.83
C TYR A 74 12.10 17.88 -8.37
N PHE A 75 11.36 17.15 -9.21
CA PHE A 75 10.90 15.81 -8.85
C PHE A 75 11.99 14.74 -9.05
N PRO A 76 11.90 13.59 -8.36
CA PRO A 76 12.92 12.52 -8.46
C PRO A 76 13.20 11.98 -9.87
N TRP A 77 12.22 12.05 -10.77
CA TRP A 77 12.37 11.64 -12.19
C TRP A 77 12.98 12.73 -13.08
N GLN A 78 13.40 13.85 -12.51
CA GLN A 78 14.20 14.87 -13.20
C GLN A 78 15.67 14.72 -12.82
N GLU A 79 16.56 15.04 -13.75
CA GLU A 79 18.01 15.03 -13.52
C GLU A 79 18.39 16.12 -12.50
N ASP A 80 17.99 17.37 -12.76
CA ASP A 80 18.23 18.52 -11.88
C ASP A 80 17.14 19.62 -11.99
N ALA A 81 17.36 20.74 -11.29
CA ALA A 81 16.43 21.87 -11.23
C ALA A 81 16.25 22.65 -12.55
N ASN A 82 17.14 22.42 -13.54
CA ASN A 82 17.06 23.03 -14.87
C ASN A 82 16.44 22.08 -15.89
N SER A 83 16.27 20.79 -15.57
CA SER A 83 15.60 19.82 -16.42
C SER A 83 14.14 20.19 -16.64
N THR A 84 13.63 19.89 -17.83
CA THR A 84 12.19 20.03 -18.09
C THR A 84 11.46 18.88 -17.40
N ASN A 85 10.37 19.16 -16.69
CA ASN A 85 9.53 18.11 -16.15
C ASN A 85 8.73 17.45 -17.28
N LEU A 86 9.20 16.29 -17.76
CA LEU A 86 8.51 15.51 -18.80
C LEU A 86 7.45 14.55 -18.22
N GLY A 87 7.27 14.56 -16.90
CA GLY A 87 6.44 13.59 -16.22
C GLY A 87 7.16 12.25 -16.06
N ILE A 88 6.44 11.28 -15.52
CA ILE A 88 6.92 9.92 -15.37
C ILE A 88 6.38 9.14 -16.56
N ASP A 89 7.16 9.08 -17.64
CA ASP A 89 6.72 8.49 -18.89
C ASP A 89 7.86 7.75 -19.59
N ASP A 90 7.59 6.51 -20.01
CA ASP A 90 8.44 5.71 -20.89
C ASP A 90 8.05 5.87 -22.38
N GLY A 91 7.13 6.82 -22.65
CA GLY A 91 6.48 7.05 -23.94
C GLY A 91 5.07 6.47 -24.04
N SER A 92 4.56 5.77 -23.01
CA SER A 92 3.21 5.20 -22.96
C SER A 92 2.14 6.15 -22.41
N ALA A 93 2.53 7.25 -21.76
CA ALA A 93 1.68 8.17 -21.03
C ALA A 93 0.76 7.49 -19.99
N ALA A 94 1.14 6.31 -19.50
CA ALA A 94 0.45 5.51 -18.51
C ALA A 94 1.26 5.42 -17.20
N PRO A 95 0.63 5.06 -16.06
CA PRO A 95 1.36 4.80 -14.82
C PRO A 95 2.47 3.76 -15.01
N LEU A 96 3.68 4.09 -14.57
CA LEU A 96 4.83 3.19 -14.67
C LEU A 96 4.97 2.37 -13.40
N LEU A 97 5.30 1.09 -13.56
CA LEU A 97 5.62 0.20 -12.44
C LEU A 97 6.86 0.72 -11.71
N ILE A 98 6.81 0.65 -10.38
CA ILE A 98 7.92 0.98 -9.50
C ILE A 98 8.68 -0.32 -9.19
N ASP A 99 9.89 -0.45 -9.73
CA ASP A 99 10.76 -1.60 -9.53
C ASP A 99 12.24 -1.19 -9.43
N ALA A 100 13.16 -2.15 -9.42
CA ALA A 100 14.61 -1.92 -9.35
C ALA A 100 15.18 -1.12 -10.53
N THR A 101 14.42 -1.00 -11.61
CA THR A 101 14.85 -0.49 -12.91
C THR A 101 13.99 0.68 -13.41
N ASN A 102 12.87 1.00 -12.77
CA ASN A 102 11.97 2.06 -13.17
C ASN A 102 11.18 2.64 -11.97
N PRO A 103 10.73 3.90 -12.05
CA PRO A 103 11.17 4.92 -13.00
C PRO A 103 12.59 5.42 -12.67
N LYS A 104 13.25 6.05 -13.65
CA LYS A 104 14.54 6.73 -13.51
C LYS A 104 14.43 8.19 -13.95
N ASP A 105 15.46 8.97 -13.69
CA ASP A 105 15.56 10.30 -14.26
C ASP A 105 15.85 10.29 -15.76
N ASP A 106 15.64 11.45 -16.39
CA ASP A 106 15.89 11.69 -17.82
C ASP A 106 17.38 11.91 -18.16
N ASP A 107 18.31 11.58 -17.24
CA ASP A 107 19.75 11.70 -17.49
C ASP A 107 20.19 10.60 -18.48
N VAL A 108 20.65 11.01 -19.66
CA VAL A 108 21.07 10.09 -20.74
C VAL A 108 22.40 9.39 -20.42
N VAL A 109 23.13 9.87 -19.42
CA VAL A 109 24.47 9.41 -19.02
C VAL A 109 24.44 8.59 -17.74
N LYS A 110 23.48 8.84 -16.84
CA LYS A 110 23.34 8.15 -15.55
C LYS A 110 21.91 7.64 -15.36
N ASP A 111 21.77 6.36 -15.02
CA ASP A 111 20.48 5.81 -14.62
C ASP A 111 20.28 6.02 -13.11
N CYS A 112 19.73 7.17 -12.69
CA CYS A 112 19.37 7.38 -11.29
C CYS A 112 17.89 7.03 -11.08
N TYR A 113 17.64 5.82 -10.57
CA TYR A 113 16.29 5.35 -10.26
C TYR A 113 15.62 6.20 -9.18
N VAL A 114 14.32 6.43 -9.33
CA VAL A 114 13.53 7.23 -8.39
C VAL A 114 13.59 6.64 -6.99
N LEU A 115 13.50 5.31 -6.84
CA LEU A 115 13.65 4.65 -5.54
C LEU A 115 15.03 4.86 -4.91
N ASP A 116 16.08 4.94 -5.72
CA ASP A 116 17.45 5.19 -5.28
C ASP A 116 17.61 6.65 -4.79
N LYS A 117 17.09 7.62 -5.55
CA LYS A 117 17.07 9.04 -5.17
C LYS A 117 16.26 9.29 -3.89
N LEU A 118 15.18 8.54 -3.68
CA LEU A 118 14.35 8.63 -2.47
C LEU A 118 14.96 7.87 -1.28
N SER A 119 15.91 6.97 -1.51
CA SER A 119 16.55 6.16 -0.47
C SER A 119 18.03 6.50 -0.33
N ASP A 120 18.91 5.49 -0.30
CA ASP A 120 20.34 5.63 0.02
C ASP A 120 21.23 5.98 -1.17
N GLY A 121 20.66 6.08 -2.38
CA GLY A 121 21.39 6.46 -3.60
C GLY A 121 22.40 5.44 -4.10
N THR A 122 22.36 4.19 -3.60
CA THR A 122 23.32 3.14 -4.00
C THR A 122 22.71 1.75 -4.19
N THR A 123 21.47 1.53 -3.80
CA THR A 123 20.84 0.20 -3.82
C THR A 123 20.58 -0.28 -5.25
N PHE A 124 20.15 0.62 -6.14
CA PHE A 124 19.77 0.27 -7.51
C PHE A 124 20.60 0.98 -8.57
N SER A 125 21.18 2.15 -8.25
CA SER A 125 22.03 2.86 -9.20
C SER A 125 23.36 2.13 -9.40
N SER A 126 23.71 1.91 -10.67
CA SER A 126 25.04 1.41 -11.06
C SER A 126 26.07 2.54 -11.20
N THR A 127 25.67 3.79 -11.00
CA THR A 127 26.46 4.98 -11.34
C THR A 127 26.61 5.94 -10.16
N ALA A 128 27.85 6.30 -9.83
CA ALA A 128 28.15 7.24 -8.75
C ALA A 128 27.63 8.66 -9.07
N GLY A 129 27.03 9.33 -8.08
CA GLY A 129 26.66 10.75 -8.17
C GLY A 129 25.16 11.06 -8.33
N CYS A 130 24.27 10.10 -8.08
CA CYS A 130 22.85 10.37 -7.91
C CYS A 130 22.59 11.17 -6.63
N VAL A 131 21.65 12.12 -6.67
CA VAL A 131 21.21 12.83 -5.47
C VAL A 131 20.29 11.92 -4.68
N SER A 132 20.70 11.56 -3.47
CA SER A 132 19.90 10.83 -2.50
C SER A 132 19.33 11.78 -1.45
N SER A 133 18.15 11.43 -0.94
CA SER A 133 17.44 12.18 0.09
C SER A 133 17.26 11.42 1.41
N ASP A 134 17.59 10.12 1.46
CA ASP A 134 17.39 9.25 2.64
C ASP A 134 15.96 9.30 3.22
N GLU A 135 14.95 9.69 2.43
CA GLU A 135 13.55 9.80 2.87
C GLU A 135 12.92 8.41 3.09
N LEU A 136 13.36 7.42 2.30
CA LEU A 136 12.94 6.03 2.39
C LEU A 136 14.08 5.16 2.89
N LYS A 137 13.77 4.32 3.89
CA LYS A 137 14.71 3.31 4.37
C LYS A 137 14.88 2.20 3.33
N SER A 138 16.08 1.63 3.23
CA SER A 138 16.34 0.47 2.35
C SER A 138 15.36 -0.69 2.59
N SER A 139 14.96 -0.95 3.83
CA SER A 139 13.95 -1.99 4.14
C SER A 139 12.54 -1.70 3.64
N PHE A 140 12.20 -0.43 3.42
CA PHE A 140 10.97 -0.05 2.72
C PHE A 140 11.11 -0.36 1.23
N VAL A 141 12.23 0.01 0.63
CA VAL A 141 12.47 -0.22 -0.79
C VAL A 141 12.55 -1.71 -1.13
N ASP A 142 13.24 -2.50 -0.31
CA ASP A 142 13.28 -3.97 -0.44
C ASP A 142 11.88 -4.60 -0.37
N ARG A 143 10.98 -4.06 0.46
CA ARG A 143 9.60 -4.55 0.55
C ARG A 143 8.81 -4.26 -0.73
N ILE A 144 9.09 -3.18 -1.43
CA ILE A 144 8.42 -2.84 -2.69
C ILE A 144 8.95 -3.71 -3.82
N VAL A 145 10.26 -3.87 -3.90
CA VAL A 145 10.94 -4.41 -5.09
C VAL A 145 11.19 -5.93 -5.00
N ASN A 146 11.47 -6.46 -3.81
CA ASN A 146 12.03 -7.81 -3.64
C ASN A 146 11.16 -8.76 -2.79
N SER A 147 9.90 -8.43 -2.52
CA SER A 147 9.06 -9.30 -1.68
C SER A 147 8.40 -10.42 -2.49
N ASP A 148 8.47 -11.65 -1.98
CA ASP A 148 7.63 -12.78 -2.40
C ASP A 148 6.16 -12.40 -2.12
N GLY A 149 5.46 -11.89 -3.15
CA GLY A 149 4.19 -11.16 -3.01
C GLY A 149 4.29 -9.64 -3.17
N ALA A 150 5.19 -9.17 -4.04
CA ALA A 150 5.38 -7.77 -4.41
C ALA A 150 4.05 -7.03 -4.56
N ARG A 151 4.00 -5.88 -3.88
CA ARG A 151 2.87 -4.99 -3.93
C ARG A 151 3.14 -4.05 -5.07
N ASP A 152 2.80 -4.49 -6.27
CA ASP A 152 3.04 -3.70 -7.47
C ASP A 152 2.38 -2.34 -7.31
N MET A 153 3.23 -1.32 -7.25
CA MET A 153 2.86 0.06 -7.18
C MET A 153 3.27 0.72 -8.46
N TYR A 154 2.39 1.59 -8.94
CA TYR A 154 2.57 2.35 -10.15
C TYR A 154 2.58 3.81 -9.79
N ILE A 155 3.43 4.59 -10.43
CA ILE A 155 3.53 6.01 -10.20
C ILE A 155 3.21 6.76 -11.49
N TYR A 156 2.58 7.91 -11.36
CA TYR A 156 2.17 8.72 -12.50
C TYR A 156 2.26 10.22 -12.18
N ASN A 157 2.81 10.99 -13.12
CA ASN A 157 2.75 12.45 -13.12
C ASN A 157 2.90 12.91 -14.58
N GLN A 158 2.09 13.85 -15.07
CA GLN A 158 2.16 14.34 -16.47
C GLN A 158 3.24 15.40 -16.73
N GLY A 159 3.96 15.83 -15.71
CA GLY A 159 5.06 16.79 -15.86
C GLY A 159 4.66 18.25 -15.96
N THR A 160 3.38 18.59 -16.00
CA THR A 160 2.91 19.98 -16.12
C THR A 160 2.65 20.63 -14.76
N SER A 161 2.85 21.95 -14.66
CA SER A 161 2.54 22.71 -13.44
C SER A 161 1.06 22.57 -13.08
N GLY A 162 0.78 22.12 -11.85
CA GLY A 162 -0.57 21.90 -11.34
C GLY A 162 -1.08 20.46 -11.45
N ASN A 163 -0.34 19.55 -12.10
CA ASN A 163 -0.68 18.13 -12.12
C ASN A 163 -0.25 17.45 -10.81
N SER A 164 -1.10 16.56 -10.30
CA SER A 164 -0.78 15.76 -9.11
C SER A 164 0.14 14.59 -9.46
N THR A 165 0.91 14.16 -8.47
CA THR A 165 1.61 12.88 -8.50
C THR A 165 0.67 11.82 -7.95
N TYR A 166 0.52 10.71 -8.65
CA TYR A 166 -0.32 9.60 -8.19
C TYR A 166 0.54 8.39 -7.90
N VAL A 167 0.22 7.69 -6.82
CA VAL A 167 0.70 6.33 -6.56
C VAL A 167 -0.51 5.39 -6.54
N CYS A 168 -0.46 4.37 -7.39
CA CYS A 168 -1.55 3.45 -7.67
C CYS A 168 -1.14 2.01 -7.37
N PHE A 169 -2.09 1.17 -7.00
CA PHE A 169 -1.85 -0.26 -6.82
C PHE A 169 -3.08 -1.09 -7.18
N ALA A 170 -2.87 -2.35 -7.53
CA ALA A 170 -3.96 -3.30 -7.76
C ALA A 170 -4.49 -3.83 -6.41
N PRO A 171 -5.77 -3.62 -6.09
CA PRO A 171 -6.37 -4.09 -4.84
C PRO A 171 -6.63 -5.60 -4.86
N GLN A 172 -6.46 -6.26 -3.71
CA GLN A 172 -6.70 -7.69 -3.51
C GLN A 172 -8.05 -7.99 -2.85
N SER A 173 -8.62 -7.01 -2.14
CA SER A 173 -9.92 -7.12 -1.47
C SER A 173 -11.04 -6.63 -2.37
N LYS A 174 -12.20 -7.28 -2.27
CA LYS A 174 -13.42 -6.86 -2.99
C LYS A 174 -13.84 -5.45 -2.59
N ALA A 175 -13.61 -5.06 -1.33
CA ALA A 175 -13.94 -3.73 -0.85
C ALA A 175 -13.14 -2.62 -1.57
N PHE A 176 -11.82 -2.77 -1.68
CA PHE A 176 -10.98 -1.79 -2.38
C PHE A 176 -11.18 -1.85 -3.89
N PHE A 177 -11.39 -3.06 -4.45
CA PHE A 177 -11.72 -3.20 -5.87
C PHE A 177 -13.01 -2.45 -6.23
N ALA A 178 -14.08 -2.63 -5.45
CA ALA A 178 -15.34 -1.91 -5.67
C ALA A 178 -15.21 -0.39 -5.49
N GLU A 179 -14.34 0.07 -4.58
CA GLU A 179 -14.01 1.48 -4.42
C GLU A 179 -13.31 2.04 -5.67
N ALA A 180 -12.32 1.31 -6.20
CA ALA A 180 -11.58 1.69 -7.40
C ALA A 180 -12.46 1.67 -8.66
N GLU A 181 -13.26 0.62 -8.85
CA GLU A 181 -14.20 0.50 -9.97
C GLU A 181 -15.23 1.62 -9.97
N LYS A 182 -15.75 1.99 -8.79
CA LYS A 182 -16.67 3.12 -8.67
C LYS A 182 -16.04 4.45 -9.09
N ARG A 183 -14.73 4.65 -8.87
CA ARG A 183 -14.02 5.86 -9.30
C ARG A 183 -13.82 5.95 -10.81
N CYS A 184 -13.74 4.81 -11.50
CA CYS A 184 -13.64 4.81 -12.96
C CYS A 184 -14.88 5.37 -13.63
N GLU A 185 -16.07 5.13 -13.05
CA GLU A 185 -17.41 5.39 -13.64
C GLU A 185 -17.69 4.62 -14.94
N ASP A 186 -16.74 4.58 -15.88
CA ASP A 186 -16.74 3.80 -17.12
C ASP A 186 -15.33 3.28 -17.47
N ALA A 187 -15.21 2.51 -18.57
CA ALA A 187 -13.93 1.99 -19.05
C ALA A 187 -12.97 3.07 -19.58
N ALA A 188 -13.46 4.30 -19.82
CA ALA A 188 -12.65 5.44 -20.22
C ALA A 188 -12.13 6.25 -19.02
N GLY A 189 -12.53 5.91 -17.79
CA GLY A 189 -12.15 6.61 -16.57
C GLY A 189 -12.78 7.99 -16.46
N ALA A 190 -14.05 8.16 -16.85
CA ALA A 190 -14.78 9.43 -16.75
C ALA A 190 -14.79 10.02 -15.33
N GLY A 191 -14.84 9.17 -14.29
CA GLY A 191 -14.83 9.60 -12.89
C GLY A 191 -13.44 9.93 -12.33
N LEU A 192 -12.38 9.70 -13.10
CA LEU A 192 -11.01 9.99 -12.70
C LEU A 192 -10.64 11.47 -12.92
N PRO A 193 -9.73 12.04 -12.11
CA PRO A 193 -9.24 13.41 -12.25
C PRO A 193 -8.82 13.79 -13.68
N SER A 194 -8.98 15.06 -14.05
CA SER A 194 -8.72 15.56 -15.41
C SER A 194 -7.22 15.73 -15.73
N ASP A 195 -6.38 15.72 -14.72
CA ASP A 195 -4.91 15.75 -14.79
C ASP A 195 -4.30 14.35 -14.97
N LEU A 196 -5.13 13.31 -15.17
CA LEU A 196 -4.73 12.01 -15.70
C LEU A 196 -4.98 11.96 -17.22
N SER A 197 -4.00 11.49 -17.98
CA SER A 197 -4.08 11.40 -19.44
C SER A 197 -5.11 10.34 -19.84
N VAL A 198 -5.53 10.36 -21.11
CA VAL A 198 -6.41 9.31 -21.66
C VAL A 198 -5.79 7.92 -21.52
N ALA A 199 -4.48 7.80 -21.76
CA ALA A 199 -3.76 6.53 -21.61
C ALA A 199 -3.70 6.08 -20.15
N ALA A 200 -3.46 7.00 -19.21
CA ALA A 200 -3.44 6.68 -17.79
C ALA A 200 -4.81 6.23 -17.29
N LYS A 201 -5.88 6.93 -17.68
CA LYS A 201 -7.25 6.53 -17.34
C LYS A 201 -7.59 5.14 -17.90
N ALA A 202 -7.23 4.88 -19.15
CA ALA A 202 -7.44 3.57 -19.78
C ALA A 202 -6.65 2.46 -19.07
N PHE A 203 -5.43 2.73 -18.61
CA PHE A 203 -4.65 1.77 -17.81
C PHE A 203 -5.35 1.48 -16.47
N LEU A 204 -5.70 2.53 -15.72
CA LEU A 204 -6.27 2.43 -14.37
C LEU A 204 -7.65 1.76 -14.34
N CYS A 205 -8.40 1.90 -15.44
CA CYS A 205 -9.75 1.35 -15.61
C CYS A 205 -9.79 0.21 -16.64
N SER A 206 -8.65 -0.39 -16.98
CA SER A 206 -8.53 -1.40 -18.06
C SER A 206 -9.44 -2.62 -17.84
N GLY A 207 -9.67 -3.01 -16.58
CA GLY A 207 -10.59 -4.09 -16.22
C GLY A 207 -11.96 -3.65 -15.68
N TYR A 208 -12.41 -2.43 -15.99
CA TYR A 208 -13.75 -1.97 -15.59
C TYR A 208 -14.84 -2.93 -16.06
N GLY A 209 -15.71 -3.39 -15.13
CA GLY A 209 -16.81 -4.30 -15.42
C GLY A 209 -16.41 -5.76 -15.71
N THR A 210 -15.12 -6.10 -15.69
CA THR A 210 -14.62 -7.48 -15.88
C THR A 210 -14.30 -8.19 -14.56
N GLY A 211 -14.17 -7.43 -13.46
CA GLY A 211 -13.91 -7.96 -12.12
C GLY A 211 -12.43 -8.26 -11.82
N VAL A 212 -11.51 -7.78 -12.66
CA VAL A 212 -10.04 -7.86 -12.50
C VAL A 212 -9.41 -6.53 -12.94
N ASP A 213 -8.15 -6.25 -12.60
CA ASP A 213 -7.31 -5.18 -13.19
C ASP A 213 -7.85 -3.73 -13.14
N VAL A 214 -8.44 -3.33 -12.01
CA VAL A 214 -8.75 -1.92 -11.71
C VAL A 214 -7.84 -1.42 -10.59
N TYR A 215 -7.35 -0.20 -10.69
CA TYR A 215 -6.30 0.31 -9.80
C TYR A 215 -6.82 1.35 -8.81
N SER A 216 -6.39 1.23 -7.55
CA SER A 216 -6.64 2.25 -6.52
C SER A 216 -5.49 3.25 -6.52
N CYS A 217 -5.76 4.50 -6.88
CA CYS A 217 -4.79 5.59 -6.88
C CYS A 217 -4.98 6.56 -5.71
N LEU A 218 -3.86 7.08 -5.23
CA LEU A 218 -3.77 8.14 -4.23
C LEU A 218 -3.08 9.34 -4.89
N PRO A 219 -3.70 10.54 -4.88
CA PRO A 219 -3.06 11.78 -5.30
C PRO A 219 -2.16 12.37 -4.21
#